data_AF-A0A317VPN4-F1
#
_entry.id   AF-A0A317VPN4-F1
#
_cell.length_a   1.000
_cell.length_b   1.000
_cell.length_c   1.000
_cell.angle_alpha   90.00
_cell.angle_beta   90.00
_cell.angle_gamma   90.00
#
_symmetry.space_group_name_H-M   'P 1'
#
loop_
_entity.id
_entity.type
_entity.pdbx_description
1 polymer ?
#
loop_
_entity_poly.entity_id
_entity_poly.type
_entity_poly.pdbx_seq_one_letter_code
_entity_poly.pdbx_strand_id
1 'polypeptide(L)'
;MFRNIFRPTSGASTRFQNYRALSYVSSHSISPATLYRFQVRPESQLFDKRLDQDDWEWEDGIEVARDGLVYPKISPDVSNGALFMPNTHFLQEITRRSFDNYLDAIDNGQAEACPLYLTISKGTAIPKSLTLYRERDSRFTLQPSYPMTLQALNEALTNFYTKSCSSTPPEDWLEKNPYHEAFFDNKEEWMDC
;
A
#
# COMPACT_ATOMS: atom_id res chain seq x y z
N MET A 1 -52.48 47.91 28.31
CA MET A 1 -52.47 46.43 28.35
C MET A 1 -51.24 46.00 27.57
N PHE A 2 -50.11 45.70 28.23
CA PHE A 2 -49.61 44.34 28.55
C PHE A 2 -49.56 43.44 27.29
N ARG A 3 -48.49 42.72 26.89
CA ARG A 3 -47.11 42.45 27.36
C ARG A 3 -46.49 41.50 26.29
N ASN A 4 -45.17 41.58 26.06
CA ASN A 4 -44.14 40.53 25.81
C ASN A 4 -44.49 39.31 24.90
N ILE A 5 -43.57 38.70 24.12
CA ILE A 5 -42.35 37.98 24.56
C ILE A 5 -41.39 37.75 23.35
N PHE A 6 -40.09 37.71 23.67
CA PHE A 6 -38.90 37.34 22.88
C PHE A 6 -38.86 35.88 22.32
N ARG A 7 -37.89 35.63 21.40
CA ARG A 7 -37.28 34.37 20.85
C ARG A 7 -37.03 33.22 21.88
N PRO A 8 -36.44 32.01 21.57
CA PRO A 8 -35.94 31.34 20.33
C PRO A 8 -36.28 29.82 20.22
N THR A 9 -35.74 29.08 19.23
CA THR A 9 -35.10 27.72 19.33
C THR A 9 -34.69 27.26 17.91
N SER A 10 -33.41 27.26 17.54
CA SER A 10 -32.40 26.21 17.74
C SER A 10 -32.79 24.85 17.13
N GLY A 11 -32.04 24.43 16.11
CA GLY A 11 -32.14 23.09 15.53
C GLY A 11 -31.04 22.84 14.52
N ALA A 12 -29.79 22.98 14.95
CA ALA A 12 -28.67 22.40 14.22
C ALA A 12 -28.93 20.89 14.05
N SER A 13 -28.89 20.41 12.82
CA SER A 13 -28.39 19.06 12.57
C SER A 13 -27.60 19.14 11.28
N THR A 14 -26.33 19.53 11.43
CA THR A 14 -25.28 19.07 10.54
C THR A 14 -25.37 17.54 10.55
N ARG A 15 -26.03 16.99 9.54
CA ARG A 15 -25.85 15.57 9.19
C ARG A 15 -24.40 15.43 8.77
N PHE A 16 -23.54 15.18 9.76
CA PHE A 16 -22.28 14.50 9.52
C PHE A 16 -22.66 13.24 8.75
N GLN A 17 -22.40 13.26 7.44
CA GLN A 17 -22.39 12.06 6.64
C GLN A 17 -21.37 11.16 7.30
N ASN A 18 -21.85 10.13 7.99
CA ASN A 18 -21.04 9.02 8.44
C ASN A 18 -20.50 8.33 7.18
N TYR A 19 -19.42 8.85 6.61
CA TYR A 19 -18.58 8.11 5.68
C TYR A 19 -17.93 6.98 6.48
N ARG A 20 -18.64 5.86 6.65
CA ARG A 20 -18.01 4.59 6.96
C ARG A 20 -17.33 4.10 5.68
N ALA A 21 -16.17 4.67 5.37
CA ALA A 21 -15.30 4.18 4.30
C ALA A 21 -14.17 3.37 4.93
N LEU A 22 -14.51 2.22 5.52
CA LEU A 22 -13.56 1.21 5.95
C LEU A 22 -14.23 -0.15 5.71
N SER A 23 -14.03 -0.73 4.54
CA SER A 23 -14.24 -2.17 4.35
C SER A 23 -12.90 -2.77 3.91
N TYR A 24 -12.00 -2.93 4.88
CA TYR A 24 -10.88 -3.83 4.72
C TYR A 24 -11.31 -5.22 5.20
N VAL A 25 -10.81 -6.26 4.56
CA VAL A 25 -11.19 -7.64 4.90
C VAL A 25 -10.62 -8.02 6.27
N SER A 26 -9.35 -7.71 6.53
CA SER A 26 -8.66 -8.07 7.78
C SER A 26 -7.41 -7.23 8.04
N SER A 27 -6.98 -7.17 9.31
CA SER A 27 -5.75 -6.50 9.74
C SER A 27 -4.82 -7.51 10.39
N HIS A 28 -3.52 -7.43 10.11
CA HIS A 28 -2.54 -8.45 10.47
C HIS A 28 -1.31 -7.85 11.16
N SER A 29 -0.96 -8.43 12.32
CA SER A 29 0.33 -8.20 12.99
C SER A 29 1.40 -9.23 12.62
N ILE A 30 0.99 -10.28 11.90
CA ILE A 30 1.85 -11.34 11.36
C ILE A 30 1.37 -11.60 9.92
N SER A 31 2.29 -11.66 8.96
CA SER A 31 1.93 -11.86 7.55
C SER A 31 1.15 -13.18 7.37
N PRO A 32 -0.09 -13.14 6.84
CA PRO A 32 -0.92 -14.34 6.69
C PRO A 32 -0.50 -15.21 5.50
N ALA A 33 0.23 -14.63 4.54
CA ALA A 33 0.70 -15.26 3.32
C ALA A 33 2.12 -14.77 2.98
N THR A 34 2.75 -15.42 2.01
CA THR A 34 3.96 -14.87 1.40
C THR A 34 3.56 -13.78 0.41
N LEU A 35 4.11 -12.58 0.60
CA LEU A 35 3.75 -11.39 -0.16
C LEU A 35 4.96 -10.80 -0.87
N TYR A 36 4.72 -10.23 -2.04
CA TYR A 36 5.74 -9.69 -2.93
C TYR A 36 5.43 -8.25 -3.31
N ARG A 37 6.49 -7.52 -3.62
CA ARG A 37 6.43 -6.17 -4.17
C ARG A 37 7.66 -5.95 -5.04
N PHE A 38 7.44 -5.54 -6.29
CA PHE A 38 8.51 -5.05 -7.14
C PHE A 38 8.89 -3.63 -6.73
N GLN A 39 10.18 -3.35 -6.67
CA GLN A 39 10.71 -2.00 -6.48
C GLN A 39 11.94 -1.79 -7.35
N VAL A 40 12.08 -0.58 -7.88
CA VAL A 40 13.27 -0.15 -8.61
C VAL A 40 14.44 0.10 -7.65
N ARG A 41 14.17 0.41 -6.39
CA ARG A 41 15.19 0.69 -5.35
C ARG A 41 14.94 -0.10 -4.07
N PRO A 42 15.97 -0.39 -3.26
CA PRO A 42 15.82 -1.08 -1.98
C PRO A 42 15.04 -0.31 -0.92
N GLU A 43 15.11 1.02 -0.95
CA GLU A 43 14.41 1.87 0.00
C GLU A 43 12.96 2.13 -0.42
N SER A 44 12.09 2.34 0.56
CA SER A 44 10.73 2.82 0.31
C SER A 44 10.75 4.26 -0.19
N GLN A 45 10.05 4.51 -1.29
CA GLN A 45 9.94 5.83 -1.93
C GLN A 45 8.49 6.25 -2.15
N LEU A 46 7.60 5.94 -1.19
CA LEU A 46 6.22 6.45 -1.26
C LEU A 46 6.24 7.97 -1.34
N PHE A 47 5.36 8.54 -2.16
CA PHE A 47 5.32 9.96 -2.45
C PHE A 47 3.94 10.56 -2.17
N ASP A 48 3.89 11.88 -1.99
CA ASP A 48 2.61 12.58 -1.86
C ASP A 48 1.96 12.70 -3.25
N LYS A 49 0.82 12.02 -3.43
CA LYS A 49 0.10 12.00 -4.72
C LYS A 49 -0.30 13.40 -5.22
N ARG A 50 -0.34 14.42 -4.36
CA ARG A 50 -0.64 15.81 -4.76
C ARG A 50 0.50 16.48 -5.51
N LEU A 51 1.72 15.94 -5.42
CA LEU A 51 2.88 16.47 -6.11
C LEU A 51 2.94 16.03 -7.57
N ASP A 52 1.92 15.29 -8.04
CA ASP A 52 1.66 14.93 -9.45
C ASP A 52 2.96 14.51 -10.16
N GLN A 53 3.65 13.53 -9.57
CA GLN A 53 4.74 12.86 -10.24
C GLN A 53 4.12 12.02 -11.37
N ASP A 54 4.62 12.23 -12.58
CA ASP A 54 4.26 11.50 -13.80
C ASP A 54 4.81 10.07 -13.69
N ASP A 55 4.25 9.29 -12.75
CA ASP A 55 4.86 8.07 -12.27
C ASP A 55 4.15 6.83 -12.79
N TRP A 56 4.97 5.97 -13.40
CA TRP A 56 4.67 4.59 -13.74
C TRP A 56 4.26 3.75 -12.51
N GLU A 57 4.57 4.24 -11.30
CA GLU A 57 4.29 3.62 -10.00
C GLU A 57 3.19 4.35 -9.23
N TRP A 58 2.07 4.70 -9.88
CA TRP A 58 0.92 5.38 -9.24
C TRP A 58 0.39 4.70 -7.95
N GLU A 59 0.65 3.40 -7.77
CA GLU A 59 0.33 2.63 -6.56
C GLU A 59 1.12 3.07 -5.32
N ASP A 60 2.22 3.82 -5.49
CA ASP A 60 3.05 4.36 -4.41
C ASP A 60 2.69 5.80 -4.00
N GLY A 61 1.75 6.41 -4.73
CA GLY A 61 1.21 7.72 -4.43
C GLY A 61 0.22 7.67 -3.26
N ILE A 62 0.61 8.21 -2.11
CA ILE A 62 -0.22 8.21 -0.90
C ILE A 62 -0.78 9.60 -0.56
N GLU A 63 -1.84 9.62 0.24
CA GLU A 63 -2.46 10.86 0.70
C GLU A 63 -1.81 11.39 1.97
N VAL A 64 -1.12 12.53 1.85
CA VAL A 64 -0.64 13.30 3.00
C VAL A 64 -1.68 14.34 3.39
N ALA A 65 -2.12 14.31 4.65
CA ALA A 65 -3.10 15.25 5.18
C ALA A 65 -2.55 16.68 5.28
N ARG A 66 -3.42 17.64 5.55
CA ARG A 66 -3.06 19.07 5.62
C ARG A 66 -2.11 19.42 6.75
N ASP A 67 -2.05 18.60 7.79
CA ASP A 67 -1.11 18.69 8.90
C ASP A 67 0.26 18.06 8.59
N GLY A 68 0.45 17.53 7.38
CA GLY A 68 1.69 16.87 6.96
C GLY A 68 1.82 15.42 7.41
N LEU A 69 0.75 14.82 7.97
CA LEU A 69 0.75 13.45 8.43
C LEU A 69 0.08 12.49 7.44
N VAL A 70 0.57 11.26 7.41
CA VAL A 70 -0.03 10.13 6.74
C VAL A 70 -0.85 9.37 7.76
N TYR A 71 -2.14 9.24 7.50
CA TYR A 71 -3.07 8.47 8.32
C TYR A 71 -3.31 7.11 7.66
N PRO A 72 -3.43 6.02 8.44
CA PRO A 72 -3.98 4.79 7.90
C PRO A 72 -5.36 5.05 7.29
N LYS A 73 -5.53 4.63 6.04
CA LYS A 73 -6.71 4.88 5.24
C LYS A 73 -6.90 3.72 4.27
N ILE A 74 -8.09 3.16 4.30
CA ILE A 74 -8.51 2.14 3.33
C ILE A 74 -9.78 2.63 2.70
N SER A 75 -9.69 3.00 1.44
CA SER A 75 -10.82 3.44 0.63
C SER A 75 -10.90 2.60 -0.64
N PRO A 76 -12.07 2.53 -1.32
CA PRO A 76 -12.21 1.78 -2.56
C PRO A 76 -11.20 2.16 -3.65
N ASP A 77 -10.73 3.42 -3.62
CA ASP A 77 -9.92 4.02 -4.68
C ASP A 77 -8.45 4.23 -4.27
N VAL A 78 -8.14 4.30 -2.97
CA VAL A 78 -6.80 4.64 -2.47
C VAL A 78 -6.48 3.93 -1.16
N SER A 79 -5.26 3.42 -1.10
CA SER A 79 -4.59 2.98 0.12
C SER A 79 -3.47 3.94 0.51
N ASN A 80 -3.29 4.16 1.81
CA ASN A 80 -2.20 4.98 2.33
C ASN A 80 -1.02 4.11 2.83
N GLY A 81 -0.46 3.28 1.95
CA GLY A 81 0.71 2.48 2.28
C GLY A 81 1.26 1.67 1.12
N ALA A 82 2.33 0.93 1.38
CA ALA A 82 3.00 0.14 0.36
C ALA A 82 2.15 -1.08 -0.03
N LEU A 83 1.86 -1.23 -1.32
CA LEU A 83 1.14 -2.38 -1.87
C LEU A 83 2.05 -3.62 -1.91
N PHE A 84 1.50 -4.72 -1.39
CA PHE A 84 2.06 -6.07 -1.41
C PHE A 84 0.98 -7.06 -1.84
N MET A 85 1.36 -8.10 -2.58
CA MET A 85 0.41 -9.13 -3.02
C MET A 85 1.09 -10.51 -3.05
N PRO A 86 0.35 -11.61 -2.86
CA PRO A 86 0.86 -12.96 -3.13
C PRO A 86 1.06 -13.19 -4.63
N ASN A 87 1.73 -14.30 -4.99
CA ASN A 87 1.97 -14.70 -6.39
C ASN A 87 0.66 -15.02 -7.11
N THR A 88 0.00 -13.97 -7.59
CA THR A 88 -1.31 -14.02 -8.26
C THR A 88 -1.18 -13.47 -9.67
N HIS A 89 -2.14 -13.78 -10.54
CA HIS A 89 -2.14 -13.26 -11.90
C HIS A 89 -2.11 -11.72 -11.93
N PHE A 90 -2.85 -11.05 -11.04
CA PHE A 90 -2.84 -9.59 -10.99
C PHE A 90 -1.49 -9.04 -10.51
N LEU A 91 -0.85 -9.65 -9.50
CA LEU A 91 0.52 -9.26 -9.12
C LEU A 91 1.46 -9.40 -10.31
N GLN A 92 1.44 -10.55 -10.99
CA GLN A 92 2.32 -10.83 -12.12
C GLN A 92 2.14 -9.81 -13.25
N GLU A 93 0.90 -9.40 -13.55
CA GLU A 93 0.63 -8.36 -14.54
C GLU A 93 1.19 -7.00 -14.12
N ILE A 94 1.00 -6.60 -12.86
CA ILE A 94 1.54 -5.34 -12.33
C ILE A 94 3.06 -5.34 -12.42
N THR A 95 3.70 -6.37 -11.87
CA THR A 95 5.15 -6.34 -11.68
C THR A 95 5.93 -6.60 -12.96
N ARG A 96 5.40 -7.41 -13.90
CA ARG A 96 5.99 -7.55 -15.23
C ARG A 96 5.93 -6.24 -16.00
N ARG A 97 4.78 -5.55 -15.97
CA ARG A 97 4.65 -4.22 -16.58
C ARG A 97 5.63 -3.23 -15.94
N SER A 98 5.75 -3.18 -14.62
CA SER A 98 6.72 -2.31 -13.95
C SER A 98 8.16 -2.64 -14.31
N PHE A 99 8.49 -3.93 -14.48
CA PHE A 99 9.82 -4.35 -14.91
C PHE A 99 10.11 -3.98 -16.38
N ASP A 100 9.14 -4.17 -17.28
CA ASP A 100 9.25 -3.73 -18.68
C ASP A 100 9.48 -2.21 -18.76
N ASN A 101 8.71 -1.42 -17.99
CA ASN A 101 8.91 0.04 -17.91
C ASN A 101 10.30 0.42 -17.38
N TYR A 102 10.83 -0.34 -16.42
CA TYR A 102 12.19 -0.15 -15.93
C TYR A 102 13.23 -0.42 -17.02
N LEU A 103 13.06 -1.48 -17.81
CA LEU A 103 13.96 -1.80 -18.93
C LEU A 103 13.93 -0.68 -19.99
N ASP A 104 12.75 -0.18 -20.34
CA ASP A 104 12.61 0.97 -21.23
C ASP A 104 13.31 2.22 -20.66
N ALA A 105 13.21 2.47 -19.35
CA ALA A 105 13.89 3.59 -18.71
C ALA A 105 15.42 3.43 -18.73
N ILE A 106 15.95 2.21 -18.59
CA ILE A 106 17.38 1.91 -18.74
C ILE A 106 17.84 2.21 -20.16
N ASP A 107 17.10 1.74 -21.18
CA ASP A 107 17.45 1.95 -22.59
C ASP A 107 17.44 3.44 -22.97
N ASN A 108 16.58 4.22 -22.32
CA ASN A 108 16.52 5.68 -22.48
C ASN A 108 17.56 6.45 -21.63
N GLY A 109 18.40 5.77 -20.84
CA GLY A 109 19.39 6.37 -19.96
C GLY A 109 18.80 7.12 -18.77
N GLN A 110 17.59 6.77 -18.35
CA GLN A 110 16.82 7.43 -17.29
C GLN A 110 16.86 6.69 -15.95
N ALA A 111 17.25 5.42 -15.93
CA ALA A 111 17.34 4.61 -14.72
C ALA A 111 18.80 4.23 -14.38
N GLU A 112 19.15 4.29 -13.10
CA GLU A 112 20.45 3.87 -12.55
C GLU A 112 20.32 2.83 -11.42
N ALA A 113 19.13 2.26 -11.23
CA ALA A 113 18.82 1.52 -10.01
C ALA A 113 18.91 -0.01 -10.16
N CYS A 114 18.94 -0.71 -9.02
CA CYS A 114 19.00 -2.17 -8.94
C CYS A 114 17.60 -2.69 -8.58
N PRO A 115 16.76 -3.06 -9.57
CA PRO A 115 15.40 -3.50 -9.33
C PRO A 115 15.42 -4.81 -8.55
N LEU A 116 14.38 -5.03 -7.75
CA LEU A 116 14.24 -6.22 -6.93
C LEU A 116 12.78 -6.53 -6.61
N TYR A 117 12.53 -7.79 -6.30
CA TYR A 117 11.32 -8.21 -5.62
C TYR A 117 11.60 -8.35 -4.13
N LEU A 118 10.94 -7.52 -3.33
CA LEU A 118 10.83 -7.74 -1.89
C LEU A 118 9.88 -8.90 -1.64
N THR A 119 10.25 -9.75 -0.69
CA THR A 119 9.42 -10.86 -0.22
C THR A 119 9.24 -10.76 1.30
N ILE A 120 7.99 -10.65 1.72
CA ILE A 120 7.57 -10.86 3.11
C ILE A 120 7.10 -12.30 3.21
N SER A 121 7.89 -13.16 3.85
CA SER A 121 7.48 -14.56 4.07
C SER A 121 6.23 -14.64 4.96
N LYS A 122 5.39 -15.65 4.72
CA LYS A 122 4.31 -16.01 5.64
C LYS A 122 4.86 -16.21 7.05
N GLY A 123 4.13 -15.70 8.06
CA GLY A 123 4.56 -15.76 9.45
C GLY A 123 5.53 -14.65 9.88
N THR A 124 5.97 -13.77 8.97
CA THR A 124 6.80 -12.62 9.33
C THR A 124 6.02 -11.64 10.22
N ALA A 125 6.61 -11.29 11.37
CA ALA A 125 6.01 -10.33 12.29
C ALA A 125 6.07 -8.90 11.71
N ILE A 126 4.95 -8.19 11.78
CA ILE A 126 4.84 -6.80 11.34
C ILE A 126 5.24 -5.87 12.50
N PRO A 127 6.14 -4.89 12.30
CA PRO A 127 6.52 -3.94 13.34
C PRO A 127 5.33 -3.16 13.87
N LYS A 128 5.31 -2.82 15.16
CA LYS A 128 4.17 -2.10 15.79
C LYS A 128 3.86 -0.74 15.15
N SER A 129 4.83 -0.10 14.51
CA SER A 129 4.66 1.15 13.78
C SER A 129 3.88 0.98 12.47
N LEU A 130 3.70 -0.26 12.00
CA LEU A 130 3.02 -0.60 10.75
C LEU A 130 1.88 -1.59 11.02
N THR A 131 0.86 -1.55 10.17
CA THR A 131 -0.22 -2.54 10.14
C THR A 131 -0.40 -3.01 8.72
N LEU A 132 -0.44 -4.34 8.54
CA LEU A 132 -0.71 -4.94 7.25
C LEU A 132 -2.22 -5.13 7.12
N TYR A 133 -2.85 -4.40 6.20
CA TYR A 133 -4.28 -4.52 5.93
C TYR A 133 -4.52 -5.33 4.66
N ARG A 134 -5.44 -6.28 4.71
CA ARG A 134 -6.02 -6.89 3.52
C ARG A 134 -7.18 -6.03 3.05
N GLU A 135 -7.10 -5.48 1.85
CA GLU A 135 -8.06 -4.50 1.35
C GLU A 135 -9.24 -5.18 0.67
N ARG A 136 -8.95 -5.84 -0.46
CA ARG A 136 -9.85 -6.61 -1.30
C ARG A 136 -9.02 -7.66 -2.04
N ASP A 137 -9.64 -8.78 -2.38
CA ASP A 137 -9.00 -9.86 -3.14
C ASP A 137 -7.64 -10.26 -2.52
N SER A 138 -6.59 -10.23 -3.34
CA SER A 138 -5.20 -10.52 -2.99
C SER A 138 -4.36 -9.27 -2.62
N ARG A 139 -4.98 -8.09 -2.49
CA ARG A 139 -4.27 -6.84 -2.17
C ARG A 139 -4.06 -6.66 -0.68
N PHE A 140 -2.80 -6.45 -0.31
CA PHE A 140 -2.38 -6.07 1.03
C PHE A 140 -1.65 -4.74 1.01
N THR A 141 -1.85 -3.93 2.04
CA THR A 141 -1.16 -2.66 2.17
C THR A 141 -0.54 -2.51 3.53
N LEU A 142 0.75 -2.16 3.52
CA LEU A 142 1.52 -1.94 4.73
C LEU A 142 1.47 -0.44 5.05
N GLN A 143 0.62 -0.11 6.01
CA GLN A 143 0.25 1.26 6.36
C GLN A 143 0.81 1.66 7.73
N PRO A 144 0.91 2.96 8.03
CA PRO A 144 1.25 3.42 9.39
C PRO A 144 0.16 2.98 10.40
N SER A 145 0.56 2.42 11.54
CA SER A 145 -0.37 2.07 12.63
C SER A 145 -0.95 3.28 13.37
N TYR A 146 -0.25 4.41 13.30
CA TYR A 146 -0.62 5.68 13.88
C TYR A 146 -0.11 6.80 12.98
N PRO A 147 -0.71 8.00 13.03
CA PRO A 147 -0.32 9.10 12.15
C PRO A 147 1.16 9.44 12.28
N MET A 148 1.86 9.51 11.15
CA MET A 148 3.30 9.85 11.09
C MET A 148 3.61 10.62 9.81
N THR A 149 4.76 11.28 9.73
CA THR A 149 5.17 11.99 8.50
C THR A 149 5.46 10.99 7.38
N LEU A 150 5.36 11.43 6.12
CA LEU A 150 5.72 10.62 4.96
C LEU A 150 7.16 10.09 5.05
N GLN A 151 8.09 10.94 5.49
CA GLN A 151 9.47 10.55 5.73
C GLN A 151 9.57 9.43 6.77
N ALA A 152 8.91 9.57 7.93
CA ALA A 152 8.93 8.56 8.98
C ALA A 152 8.31 7.23 8.52
N LEU A 153 7.29 7.27 7.65
CA LEU A 153 6.72 6.08 7.05
C LEU A 153 7.71 5.37 6.11
N ASN A 154 8.36 6.11 5.21
CA ASN A 154 9.38 5.54 4.32
C ASN A 154 10.57 4.97 5.10
N GLU A 155 11.00 5.64 6.17
CA GLU A 155 12.04 5.13 7.07
C GLU A 155 11.59 3.85 7.80
N ALA A 156 10.34 3.79 8.28
CA ALA A 156 9.80 2.60 8.95
C ALA A 156 9.69 1.40 8.00
N LEU A 157 9.22 1.63 6.76
CA LEU A 157 9.12 0.62 5.72
C LEU A 157 10.50 0.11 5.31
N THR A 158 11.44 1.01 5.00
CA THR A 158 12.82 0.64 4.65
C THR A 158 13.49 -0.17 5.76
N ASN A 159 13.32 0.25 7.02
CA ASN A 159 13.85 -0.51 8.16
C ASN A 159 13.24 -1.90 8.28
N PHE A 160 11.95 -2.06 7.97
CA PHE A 160 11.28 -3.36 7.96
C PHE A 160 11.79 -4.24 6.81
N TYR A 161 11.91 -3.69 5.60
CA TYR A 161 12.41 -4.41 4.43
C TYR A 161 13.80 -4.98 4.68
N THR A 162 14.73 -4.15 5.12
CA THR A 162 16.12 -4.54 5.39
C THR A 162 16.25 -5.60 6.49
N LYS A 163 15.36 -5.62 7.48
CA LYS A 163 15.47 -6.51 8.65
C LYS A 163 14.70 -7.81 8.51
N SER A 164 13.62 -7.82 7.73
CA SER A 164 12.61 -8.88 7.78
C SER A 164 12.17 -9.38 6.42
N CYS A 165 12.55 -8.72 5.33
CA CYS A 165 12.26 -9.17 3.97
C CYS A 165 13.52 -9.74 3.31
N SER A 166 13.31 -10.61 2.33
CA SER A 166 14.36 -10.99 1.38
C SER A 166 14.17 -10.25 0.06
N SER A 167 15.27 -9.92 -0.60
CA SER A 167 15.27 -9.32 -1.94
C SER A 167 15.75 -10.34 -2.96
N THR A 168 15.07 -10.42 -4.11
CA THR A 168 15.45 -11.30 -5.23
C THR A 168 15.52 -10.47 -6.51
N PRO A 169 16.56 -10.64 -7.36
CA PRO A 169 16.59 -10.00 -8.68
C PRO A 169 15.35 -10.34 -9.51
N PRO A 170 14.86 -9.44 -10.38
CA PRO A 170 13.65 -9.67 -11.16
C PRO A 170 13.69 -10.95 -11.99
N GLU A 171 14.81 -11.23 -12.66
CA GLU A 171 14.98 -12.40 -13.52
C GLU A 171 14.84 -13.69 -12.71
N ASP A 172 15.55 -13.77 -11.58
CA ASP A 172 15.49 -14.91 -10.66
C ASP A 172 14.09 -15.11 -10.08
N TRP A 173 13.39 -14.02 -9.77
CA TRP A 173 12.03 -14.10 -9.24
C TRP A 173 11.04 -14.57 -10.32
N LEU A 174 11.16 -14.06 -11.54
CA LEU A 174 10.30 -14.42 -12.67
C LEU A 174 10.51 -15.87 -13.13
N GLU A 175 11.74 -16.39 -13.05
CA GLU A 175 12.04 -17.80 -13.32
C GLU A 175 11.39 -18.72 -12.27
N LYS A 176 11.47 -18.34 -10.98
CA LYS A 176 10.88 -19.12 -9.87
C LYS A 176 9.37 -19.01 -9.76
N ASN A 177 8.77 -17.97 -10.33
CA ASN A 177 7.34 -17.69 -10.26
C ASN A 177 6.76 -17.55 -11.67
N PRO A 178 6.64 -18.64 -12.44
CA PRO A 178 6.10 -18.59 -13.79
C PRO A 178 4.60 -18.23 -13.77
N TYR A 179 4.15 -17.45 -14.75
CA TYR A 179 2.78 -16.91 -14.78
C TYR A 179 1.68 -17.99 -14.70
N HIS A 180 1.89 -19.14 -15.33
CA HIS A 180 0.90 -20.22 -15.39
C HIS A 180 0.74 -20.98 -14.05
N GLU A 181 1.63 -20.76 -13.09
CA GLU A 181 1.54 -21.29 -11.72
C GLU A 181 0.99 -20.26 -10.73
N ALA A 182 0.72 -19.03 -11.17
CA ALA A 182 0.16 -18.00 -10.31
C ALA A 182 -1.29 -18.30 -9.91
N PHE A 183 -1.68 -17.87 -8.72
CA PHE A 183 -3.03 -18.04 -8.21
C PHE A 183 -4.03 -17.04 -8.82
N PHE A 184 -5.31 -17.40 -8.80
CA PHE A 184 -6.39 -16.45 -9.06
C PHE A 184 -6.55 -15.47 -7.89
N ASP A 185 -6.77 -14.19 -8.20
CA ASP A 185 -6.78 -13.09 -7.23
C ASP A 185 -7.92 -13.19 -6.21
N ASN A 186 -9.07 -13.67 -6.66
CA ASN A 186 -10.29 -13.79 -5.88
C ASN A 186 -10.38 -15.10 -5.08
N LYS A 187 -9.40 -15.99 -5.24
CA LYS A 187 -9.27 -17.18 -4.41
C LYS A 187 -8.46 -16.86 -3.16
N GLU A 188 -8.48 -17.73 -2.16
CA GLU A 188 -7.64 -17.59 -0.95
C GLU A 188 -6.61 -18.71 -0.82
N GLU A 189 -6.48 -19.58 -1.83
CA GLU A 189 -5.52 -20.70 -1.87
C GLU A 189 -4.07 -20.23 -1.65
N TRP A 190 -3.75 -18.99 -2.07
CA TRP A 190 -2.45 -18.36 -1.84
C TRP A 190 -2.17 -18.04 -0.35
N MET A 191 -3.15 -18.12 0.55
CA MET A 191 -2.93 -18.03 1.99
C MET A 191 -2.42 -19.33 2.59
N ASP A 192 -2.54 -20.46 1.90
CA ASP A 192 -2.11 -21.76 2.42
C ASP A 192 -0.62 -22.01 2.19
N CYS A 193 -0.03 -21.33 1.20
CA CYS A 193 1.37 -21.43 0.80
C CYS A 193 2.36 -20.69 1.71
#